data_AF-A0A084SNG9-F1
#
_entry.id   AF-A0A084SNG9-F1
#
_cell.length_a   1.000
_cell.length_b   1.000
_cell.length_c   1.000
_cell.angle_alpha   90.00
_cell.angle_beta   90.00
_cell.angle_gamma   90.00
#
_symmetry.space_group_name_H-M   'P 1'
#
loop_
_entity.id
_entity.type
_entity.pdbx_description
1 polymer ?
#
loop_
_entity_poly.entity_id
_entity_poly.type
_entity_poly.pdbx_seq_one_letter_code
_entity_poly.pdbx_strand_id
1 'polypeptide(L)'
;MTALVILTAYVVLGAVAAVCAFVQKRGSTLAERLGQALLALALWPFLLPLLLSPGDAALRVERGHQSARARRLDEVTGRLEECWRQAAVESAWAADQAREHRLLDGFVSRLRTQERRLLEMEVALASAPASVKERLTRLYEHAAAELEHSIGLVEELAAQLTLLRFSGLGNPSATRVERSHIEELLLRIEALAEASQPGPSETPPPAQVARA
;
A
#
# COMPACT_ATOMS: atom_id res chain seq x y z
N MET A 1 17.14 -17.85 44.09
CA MET A 1 17.42 -18.28 42.70
C MET A 1 16.72 -17.41 41.65
N THR A 2 15.53 -16.85 41.90
CA THR A 2 14.76 -16.04 40.93
C THR A 2 15.42 -14.73 40.50
N ALA A 3 16.03 -13.98 41.42
CA ALA A 3 16.68 -12.71 41.10
C ALA A 3 17.87 -12.85 40.14
N LEU A 4 18.61 -13.95 40.25
CA LEU A 4 19.78 -14.22 39.41
C LEU A 4 19.36 -14.60 37.98
N VAL A 5 18.24 -15.35 37.85
CA VAL A 5 17.64 -15.70 36.55
C VAL A 5 17.11 -14.47 35.82
N ILE A 6 16.45 -13.55 36.55
CA ILE A 6 15.95 -12.29 35.98
C ILE A 6 17.12 -11.42 35.52
N LEU A 7 18.18 -11.31 36.33
CA LEU A 7 19.38 -10.55 35.96
C LEU A 7 20.04 -11.13 34.70
N THR A 8 20.16 -12.46 34.61
CA THR A 8 20.74 -13.11 33.42
C THR A 8 19.88 -12.92 32.18
N ALA A 9 18.55 -13.02 32.30
CA ALA A 9 17.65 -12.77 31.18
C ALA A 9 17.75 -11.32 30.70
N TYR A 10 17.94 -10.38 31.64
CA TYR A 10 18.12 -8.98 31.35
C TYR A 10 19.43 -8.73 30.58
N VAL A 11 20.55 -9.26 31.06
CA VAL A 11 21.86 -9.12 30.40
C VAL A 11 21.84 -9.73 28.99
N VAL A 12 21.19 -10.89 28.81
CA VAL A 12 21.06 -11.54 27.49
C VAL A 12 20.25 -10.69 26.53
N LEU A 13 19.13 -10.09 26.97
CA LEU A 13 18.33 -9.22 26.09
C LEU A 13 19.11 -7.96 25.67
N GLY A 14 19.84 -7.33 26.59
CA GLY A 14 20.68 -6.16 26.29
C GLY A 14 21.79 -6.49 25.29
N ALA A 15 22.42 -7.65 25.44
CA ALA A 15 23.44 -8.13 24.51
C ALA A 15 22.87 -8.39 23.10
N VAL A 16 21.70 -9.01 23.00
CA VAL A 16 21.02 -9.28 21.71
C VAL A 16 20.63 -7.97 21.01
N ALA A 17 20.11 -6.99 21.74
CA ALA A 17 19.77 -5.68 21.19
C ALA A 17 21.01 -4.94 20.63
N ALA A 18 22.14 -4.98 21.36
CA ALA A 18 23.39 -4.38 20.90
C ALA A 18 23.95 -5.05 19.63
N VAL A 19 23.88 -6.39 19.54
CA VAL A 19 24.31 -7.15 18.35
C VAL A 19 23.41 -6.83 17.15
N CYS A 20 22.09 -6.77 17.33
CA CYS A 20 21.16 -6.41 16.26
C CYS A 20 21.39 -4.99 15.72
N ALA A 21 21.63 -4.02 16.60
CA ALA A 21 21.95 -2.64 16.20
C ALA A 21 23.28 -2.54 15.44
N PHE A 22 24.26 -3.36 15.83
CA PHE A 22 25.57 -3.40 15.17
C PHE A 22 25.52 -4.02 13.77
N VAL A 23 24.64 -5.02 13.55
CA VAL A 23 24.54 -5.76 12.28
C VAL A 23 23.66 -5.04 11.25
N GLN A 24 22.64 -4.26 11.66
CA GLN A 24 21.66 -3.68 10.74
C GLN A 24 22.16 -2.52 9.84
N LYS A 25 23.27 -1.86 10.14
CA LYS A 25 23.76 -0.71 9.34
C LYS A 25 25.08 -1.00 8.61
N ARG A 26 25.02 -1.58 7.41
CA ARG A 26 26.13 -1.56 6.43
C ARG A 26 26.26 -0.16 5.84
N GLY A 27 27.21 0.65 6.33
CA GLY A 27 27.49 1.99 5.78
C GLY A 27 28.05 3.03 6.75
N SER A 28 27.95 2.84 8.07
CA SER A 28 28.45 3.80 9.07
C SER A 28 29.87 3.49 9.56
N THR A 29 30.58 4.52 10.01
CA THR A 29 31.94 4.40 10.59
C THR A 29 31.90 3.63 11.92
N LEU A 30 32.97 2.92 12.27
CA LEU A 30 33.04 2.08 13.48
C LEU A 30 32.75 2.85 14.78
N ALA A 31 33.11 4.14 14.83
CA ALA A 31 32.86 5.01 15.98
C ALA A 31 31.35 5.28 16.19
N GLU A 32 30.59 5.49 15.12
CA GLU A 32 29.13 5.67 15.20
C GLU A 32 28.42 4.38 15.61
N ARG A 33 28.92 3.23 15.15
CA ARG A 33 28.38 1.91 15.53
C ARG A 33 28.61 1.60 17.00
N LEU A 34 29.79 1.90 17.53
CA LEU A 34 30.10 1.75 18.95
C LEU A 34 29.29 2.73 19.81
N GLY A 35 29.16 3.98 19.37
CA GLY A 35 28.33 4.98 20.04
C GLY A 35 26.86 4.55 20.12
N GLN A 36 26.30 4.03 19.03
CA GLN A 36 24.92 3.54 18.99
C GLN A 36 24.72 2.26 19.80
N ALA A 37 25.69 1.33 19.80
CA ALA A 37 25.62 0.12 20.62
C ALA A 37 25.67 0.44 22.11
N LEU A 38 26.51 1.39 22.53
CA LEU A 38 26.58 1.86 23.92
C LEU A 38 25.31 2.61 24.33
N LEU A 39 24.75 3.45 23.46
CA LEU A 39 23.48 4.12 23.67
C LEU A 39 22.32 3.13 23.81
N ALA A 40 22.25 2.14 22.91
CA ALA A 40 21.25 1.07 22.97
C ALA A 40 21.38 0.27 24.26
N LEU A 41 22.60 -0.06 24.70
CA LEU A 41 22.87 -0.81 25.92
C LEU A 41 22.68 0.03 27.20
N ALA A 42 22.74 1.36 27.13
CA ALA A 42 22.46 2.24 28.27
C ALA A 42 20.95 2.53 28.42
N LEU A 43 20.23 2.69 27.30
CA LEU A 43 18.78 3.01 27.29
C LEU A 43 17.87 1.79 27.21
N TRP A 44 18.42 0.58 27.17
CA TRP A 44 17.62 -0.63 27.06
C TRP A 44 16.56 -0.85 28.17
N PRO A 45 16.74 -0.49 29.46
CA PRO A 45 15.68 -0.67 30.44
C PRO A 45 14.54 0.34 30.25
N PHE A 46 14.80 1.48 29.61
CA PHE A 46 13.80 2.47 29.23
C PHE A 46 13.10 2.14 27.91
N LEU A 47 13.75 1.36 27.03
CA LEU A 47 13.16 0.86 25.80
C LEU A 47 12.29 -0.39 26.03
N LEU A 48 12.48 -1.13 27.12
CA LEU A 48 11.71 -2.32 27.46
C LEU A 48 10.18 -2.08 27.56
N PRO A 49 9.69 -1.02 28.25
CA PRO A 49 8.27 -0.69 28.28
C PRO A 49 7.72 -0.26 26.91
N LEU A 50 8.57 0.35 26.06
CA LEU A 50 8.20 0.74 24.70
C LEU A 50 8.07 -0.49 23.78
N LEU A 51 9.02 -1.42 23.88
CA LEU A 51 9.10 -2.66 23.10
C LEU A 51 8.05 -3.70 23.51
N LEU A 52 7.62 -3.67 24.77
CA LEU A 52 6.54 -4.50 25.31
C LEU A 52 5.17 -3.82 25.25
N SER A 53 5.12 -2.56 24.80
CA SER A 53 3.85 -1.87 24.56
C SER A 53 3.17 -2.49 23.33
N PRO A 54 1.88 -2.87 23.42
CA PRO A 54 1.12 -3.41 22.30
C PRO A 54 0.99 -2.42 21.12
N GLY A 55 1.37 -1.14 21.29
CA GLY A 55 1.44 -0.16 20.22
C GLY A 55 2.59 -0.37 19.22
N ASP A 56 3.69 -1.04 19.62
CA ASP A 56 4.86 -1.23 18.75
C ASP A 56 4.71 -2.46 17.82
N ALA A 57 3.75 -3.35 18.11
CA ALA A 57 3.31 -4.38 17.17
C ALA A 57 2.67 -3.75 15.91
N ALA A 58 1.94 -2.65 16.06
CA ALA A 58 1.39 -1.91 14.92
C ALA A 58 2.50 -1.28 14.05
N LEU A 59 3.54 -0.71 14.67
CA LEU A 59 4.67 -0.09 13.96
C LEU A 59 5.69 -1.11 13.38
N ARG A 60 5.79 -2.33 13.92
CA ARG A 60 6.62 -3.40 13.33
C ARG A 60 5.94 -4.13 12.17
N VAL A 61 4.61 -4.23 12.15
CA VAL A 61 3.86 -4.74 11.00
C VAL A 61 4.08 -3.84 9.77
N GLU A 62 4.23 -2.51 9.97
CA GLU A 62 4.50 -1.55 8.88
C GLU A 62 5.84 -1.74 8.15
N ARG A 63 6.87 -2.38 8.74
CA ARG A 63 8.22 -2.47 8.12
C ARG A 63 8.63 -3.85 7.60
N GLY A 64 7.86 -4.90 7.87
CA GLY A 64 8.25 -6.28 7.55
C GLY A 64 7.43 -6.98 6.48
N HIS A 65 6.16 -6.61 6.32
CA HIS A 65 5.22 -7.25 5.40
C HIS A 65 4.61 -6.20 4.48
N GLN A 66 5.39 -5.70 3.53
CA GLN A 66 4.75 -5.20 2.31
C GLN A 66 3.94 -6.38 1.76
N SER A 67 2.62 -6.23 1.74
CA SER A 67 1.74 -7.25 1.20
C SER A 67 2.17 -7.55 -0.24
N ALA A 68 2.05 -8.81 -0.67
CA ALA A 68 2.34 -9.16 -2.07
C ALA A 68 1.52 -8.28 -3.05
N ARG A 69 0.33 -7.86 -2.62
CA ARG A 69 -0.56 -6.91 -3.29
C ARG A 69 0.04 -5.52 -3.45
N ALA A 70 0.61 -4.94 -2.39
CA ALA A 70 1.29 -3.64 -2.46
C ALA A 70 2.46 -3.67 -3.45
N ARG A 71 3.27 -4.73 -3.40
CA ARG A 71 4.41 -4.90 -4.33
C ARG A 71 3.94 -5.00 -5.78
N ARG A 72 2.90 -5.80 -6.02
CA ARG A 72 2.30 -5.94 -7.35
C ARG A 72 1.74 -4.61 -7.83
N LEU A 73 0.99 -3.88 -7.00
CA LEU A 73 0.46 -2.57 -7.35
C LEU A 73 1.58 -1.58 -7.72
N ASP A 74 2.68 -1.55 -6.97
CA ASP A 74 3.81 -0.68 -7.27
C ASP A 74 4.55 -1.09 -8.55
N GLU A 75 4.73 -2.40 -8.78
CA GLU A 75 5.31 -2.93 -10.02
C GLU A 75 4.45 -2.58 -11.25
N VAL A 76 3.14 -2.79 -11.16
CA VAL A 76 2.19 -2.49 -12.23
C VAL A 76 2.11 -0.99 -12.49
N THR A 77 2.11 -0.16 -11.45
CA THR A 77 2.14 1.30 -11.58
C THR A 77 3.41 1.76 -12.30
N GLY A 78 4.58 1.25 -11.88
CA GLY A 78 5.84 1.60 -12.54
C GLY A 78 5.88 1.16 -14.01
N ARG A 79 5.30 0.00 -14.33
CA ARG A 79 5.13 -0.44 -15.73
C ARG A 79 4.18 0.46 -16.51
N LEU A 80 3.06 0.84 -15.92
CA LEU A 80 2.08 1.73 -16.56
C LEU A 80 2.71 3.10 -16.87
N GLU A 81 3.40 3.71 -15.92
CA GLU A 81 4.09 4.99 -16.11
C GLU A 81 5.12 4.92 -17.25
N GLU A 82 5.89 3.84 -17.31
CA GLU A 82 6.88 3.65 -18.38
C GLU A 82 6.21 3.42 -19.75
N CYS A 83 5.15 2.59 -19.81
CA CYS A 83 4.39 2.37 -21.04
C CYS A 83 3.75 3.67 -21.54
N TRP A 84 3.20 4.48 -20.62
CA TRP A 84 2.60 5.77 -20.95
C TRP A 84 3.64 6.77 -21.45
N ARG A 85 4.80 6.86 -20.77
CA ARG A 85 5.92 7.71 -21.20
C ARG A 85 6.38 7.36 -22.60
N GLN A 86 6.51 6.06 -22.90
CA GLN A 86 6.90 5.59 -24.23
C GLN A 86 5.81 5.90 -25.28
N ALA A 87 4.54 5.62 -24.96
CA ALA A 87 3.42 5.92 -25.85
C ALA A 87 3.29 7.42 -26.16
N ALA A 88 3.57 8.29 -25.19
CA ALA A 88 3.54 9.75 -25.36
C ALA A 88 4.67 10.27 -26.26
N VAL A 89 5.83 9.61 -26.27
CA VAL A 89 6.94 9.94 -27.19
C VAL A 89 6.63 9.50 -28.62
N GLU A 90 6.00 8.34 -28.77
CA GLU A 90 5.77 7.71 -30.08
C GLU A 90 4.44 8.11 -30.73
N SER A 91 3.46 8.61 -29.96
CA SER A 91 2.14 8.94 -30.47
C SER A 91 1.62 10.29 -29.95
N ALA A 92 1.18 11.16 -30.87
CA ALA A 92 0.55 12.43 -30.53
C ALA A 92 -0.75 12.24 -29.71
N TRP A 93 -1.46 11.13 -29.92
CA TRP A 93 -2.67 10.79 -29.16
C TRP A 93 -2.39 10.63 -27.66
N ALA A 94 -1.31 9.93 -27.28
CA ALA A 94 -0.98 9.76 -25.86
C ALA A 94 -0.37 11.03 -25.24
N ALA A 95 0.26 11.88 -26.05
CA ALA A 95 0.81 13.17 -25.59
C ALA A 95 -0.29 14.15 -25.13
N ASP A 96 -1.47 14.11 -25.75
CA ASP A 96 -2.60 15.00 -25.42
C ASP A 96 -3.46 14.50 -24.23
N GLN A 97 -3.20 13.29 -23.72
CA GLN A 97 -4.01 12.63 -22.67
C GLN A 97 -3.60 13.00 -21.24
N ALA A 98 -3.37 14.30 -20.99
CA ALA A 98 -2.91 14.78 -19.67
C ALA A 98 -3.98 14.64 -18.57
N ARG A 99 -5.27 14.67 -18.94
CA ARG A 99 -6.39 14.49 -17.99
C ARG A 99 -6.44 13.06 -17.50
N GLU A 100 -6.29 12.11 -18.41
CA GLU A 100 -6.41 10.68 -18.17
C GLU A 100 -5.23 10.17 -17.33
N HIS A 101 -4.02 10.72 -17.55
CA HIS A 101 -2.89 10.47 -16.67
C HIS A 101 -3.16 10.89 -15.21
N ARG A 102 -3.72 12.10 -14.99
CA ARG A 102 -4.08 12.56 -13.63
C ARG A 102 -5.18 11.71 -13.00
N LEU A 103 -6.12 11.22 -13.81
CA LEU A 103 -7.16 10.31 -13.36
C LEU A 103 -6.56 8.99 -12.86
N LEU A 104 -5.63 8.41 -13.63
CA LEU A 104 -4.90 7.20 -13.27
C LEU A 104 -4.06 7.39 -12.00
N ASP A 105 -3.33 8.51 -11.89
CA ASP A 105 -2.56 8.83 -10.68
C ASP A 105 -3.48 8.86 -9.44
N GLY A 106 -4.63 9.53 -9.56
CA GLY A 106 -5.65 9.57 -8.52
C GLY A 106 -6.22 8.18 -8.19
N PHE A 107 -6.45 7.34 -9.20
CA PHE A 107 -6.95 5.99 -9.04
C PHE A 107 -5.94 5.10 -8.33
N VAL A 108 -4.68 5.08 -8.77
CA VAL A 108 -3.59 4.33 -8.11
C VAL A 108 -3.41 4.78 -6.66
N SER A 109 -3.46 6.09 -6.38
CA SER A 109 -3.40 6.59 -5.00
C SER A 109 -4.54 6.05 -4.13
N ARG A 110 -5.75 5.90 -4.69
CA ARG A 110 -6.89 5.27 -4.00
C ARG A 110 -6.66 3.77 -3.79
N LEU A 111 -6.15 3.03 -4.77
CA LEU A 111 -5.82 1.61 -4.61
C LEU A 111 -4.79 1.39 -3.49
N ARG A 112 -3.75 2.24 -3.42
CA ARG A 112 -2.77 2.22 -2.33
C ARG A 112 -3.39 2.53 -0.97
N THR A 113 -4.43 3.34 -0.93
CA THR A 113 -5.16 3.65 0.31
C THR A 113 -6.07 2.48 0.71
N GLN A 114 -6.74 1.84 -0.25
CA GLN A 114 -7.55 0.65 -0.02
C GLN A 114 -6.70 -0.53 0.45
N GLU A 115 -5.52 -0.72 -0.11
CA GLU A 115 -4.55 -1.74 0.31
C GLU A 115 -4.14 -1.56 1.78
N ARG A 116 -3.81 -0.34 2.19
CA ARG A 116 -3.51 -0.03 3.60
C ARG A 116 -4.69 -0.33 4.53
N ARG A 117 -5.91 0.05 4.13
CA ARG A 117 -7.13 -0.25 4.90
C ARG A 117 -7.40 -1.75 5.00
N LEU A 118 -7.07 -2.53 3.96
CA LEU A 118 -7.17 -3.98 4.00
C LEU A 118 -6.17 -4.58 4.99
N LEU A 119 -4.93 -4.08 5.03
CA LEU A 119 -3.95 -4.48 6.03
C LEU A 119 -4.41 -4.16 7.47
N GLU A 120 -4.97 -2.97 7.68
CA GLU A 120 -5.57 -2.59 8.97
C GLU A 120 -6.72 -3.55 9.34
N MET A 121 -7.55 -3.93 8.36
CA MET A 121 -8.65 -4.88 8.56
C MET A 121 -8.16 -6.31 8.83
N GLU A 122 -7.07 -6.77 8.21
CA GLU A 122 -6.42 -8.06 8.52
C GLU A 122 -5.94 -8.12 9.98
N VAL A 123 -5.30 -7.03 10.45
CA VAL A 123 -4.87 -6.91 11.84
C VAL A 123 -6.07 -6.92 12.79
N ALA A 124 -7.14 -6.18 12.45
CA ALA A 124 -8.37 -6.17 13.24
C ALA A 124 -9.01 -7.57 13.29
N LEU A 125 -9.06 -8.28 12.16
CA LEU A 125 -9.57 -9.65 12.04
C LEU A 125 -8.82 -10.66 12.90
N ALA A 126 -7.50 -10.50 13.05
CA ALA A 126 -6.69 -11.37 13.89
C ALA A 126 -7.10 -11.28 15.38
N SER A 127 -7.57 -10.11 15.82
CA SER A 127 -8.01 -9.84 17.20
C SER A 127 -9.53 -9.88 17.40
N ALA A 128 -10.30 -10.12 16.34
CA ALA A 128 -11.76 -10.00 16.37
C ALA A 128 -12.44 -11.14 17.16
N PRO A 129 -13.51 -10.82 17.92
CA PRO A 129 -14.32 -11.85 18.59
C PRO A 129 -15.05 -12.74 17.58
N ALA A 130 -15.24 -14.02 17.94
CA ALA A 130 -15.82 -15.03 17.06
C ALA A 130 -17.21 -14.67 16.50
N SER A 131 -18.00 -13.89 17.24
CA SER A 131 -19.33 -13.43 16.85
C SER A 131 -19.35 -12.49 15.65
N VAL A 132 -18.24 -11.76 15.40
CA VAL A 132 -18.14 -10.75 14.33
C VAL A 132 -17.13 -11.18 13.26
N LYS A 133 -16.26 -12.15 13.59
CA LYS A 133 -15.18 -12.64 12.73
C LYS A 133 -15.67 -13.08 11.35
N GLU A 134 -16.71 -13.91 11.28
CA GLU A 134 -17.21 -14.40 9.99
C GLU A 134 -17.69 -13.27 9.06
N ARG A 135 -18.40 -12.29 9.61
CA ARG A 135 -18.88 -11.13 8.84
C ARG A 135 -17.72 -10.25 8.37
N LEU A 136 -16.74 -10.00 9.23
CA LEU A 136 -15.54 -9.23 8.87
C LEU A 136 -14.69 -9.97 7.84
N THR A 137 -14.58 -11.29 7.91
CA THR A 137 -13.86 -12.09 6.91
C THR A 137 -14.50 -11.95 5.54
N ARG A 138 -15.83 -12.04 5.44
CA ARG A 138 -16.54 -11.85 4.16
C ARG A 138 -16.35 -10.44 3.59
N LEU A 139 -16.40 -9.41 4.44
CA LEU A 139 -16.13 -8.03 4.01
C LEU A 139 -14.69 -7.86 3.53
N TYR A 140 -13.73 -8.48 4.22
CA TYR A 140 -12.34 -8.50 3.82
C TYR A 140 -12.12 -9.21 2.49
N GLU A 141 -12.68 -10.40 2.30
CA GLU A 141 -12.57 -11.15 1.06
C GLU A 141 -13.17 -10.38 -0.12
N HIS A 142 -14.32 -9.73 0.09
CA HIS A 142 -14.96 -8.90 -0.93
C HIS A 142 -14.09 -7.70 -1.31
N ALA A 143 -13.64 -6.91 -0.33
CA ALA A 143 -12.79 -5.75 -0.59
C ALA A 143 -11.42 -6.14 -1.18
N ALA A 144 -10.86 -7.29 -0.79
CA ALA A 144 -9.65 -7.83 -1.40
C ALA A 144 -9.87 -8.23 -2.86
N ALA A 145 -10.99 -8.87 -3.19
CA ALA A 145 -11.33 -9.20 -4.57
C ALA A 145 -11.56 -7.96 -5.45
N GLU A 146 -12.21 -6.92 -4.92
CA GLU A 146 -12.39 -5.64 -5.61
C GLU A 146 -11.06 -4.93 -5.89
N LEU A 147 -10.13 -4.96 -4.92
CA LEU A 147 -8.79 -4.41 -5.12
C LEU A 147 -8.01 -5.19 -6.20
N GLU A 148 -8.05 -6.53 -6.16
CA GLU A 148 -7.40 -7.37 -7.18
C GLU A 148 -7.98 -7.13 -8.58
N HIS A 149 -9.31 -7.02 -8.70
CA HIS A 149 -9.97 -6.67 -9.94
C HIS A 149 -9.49 -5.30 -10.47
N SER A 150 -9.38 -4.32 -9.57
CA SER A 150 -8.91 -2.98 -9.92
C SER A 150 -7.44 -2.96 -10.35
N ILE A 151 -6.57 -3.74 -9.69
CA ILE A 151 -5.17 -3.94 -10.12
C ILE A 151 -5.13 -4.57 -11.51
N GLY A 152 -5.98 -5.56 -11.79
CA GLY A 152 -6.09 -6.20 -13.09
C GLY A 152 -6.43 -5.23 -14.22
N LEU A 153 -7.28 -4.22 -13.98
CA LEU A 153 -7.58 -3.19 -14.98
C LEU A 153 -6.36 -2.31 -15.30
N VAL A 154 -5.56 -1.99 -14.29
CA VAL A 154 -4.32 -1.21 -14.48
C VAL A 154 -3.28 -2.04 -15.26
N GLU A 155 -3.20 -3.35 -14.98
CA GLU A 155 -2.36 -4.28 -15.74
C GLU A 155 -2.80 -4.40 -17.20
N GLU A 156 -4.09 -4.55 -17.43
CA GLU A 156 -4.66 -4.62 -18.78
C GLU A 156 -4.36 -3.34 -19.55
N LEU A 157 -4.55 -2.18 -18.92
CA LEU A 157 -4.22 -0.90 -19.52
C LEU A 157 -2.73 -0.79 -19.91
N ALA A 158 -1.82 -1.22 -19.03
CA ALA A 158 -0.39 -1.25 -19.33
C ALA A 158 -0.05 -2.19 -20.51
N ALA A 159 -0.72 -3.35 -20.58
CA ALA A 159 -0.57 -4.27 -21.70
C ALA A 159 -1.08 -3.68 -23.01
N GLN A 160 -2.24 -3.03 -23.01
CA GLN A 160 -2.83 -2.40 -24.19
C GLN A 160 -2.00 -1.21 -24.69
N LEU A 161 -1.42 -0.40 -23.79
CA LEU A 161 -0.47 0.64 -24.17
C LEU A 161 0.80 0.06 -24.81
N THR A 162 1.26 -1.09 -24.32
CA THR A 162 2.38 -1.81 -24.92
C THR A 162 2.03 -2.32 -26.33
N LEU A 163 0.81 -2.83 -26.55
CA LEU A 163 0.33 -3.26 -27.87
C LEU A 163 0.15 -2.08 -28.83
N LEU A 164 -0.34 -0.94 -28.33
CA LEU A 164 -0.50 0.28 -29.11
C LEU A 164 0.83 0.72 -29.73
N ARG A 165 1.94 0.62 -28.99
CA ARG A 165 3.28 0.88 -29.52
C ARG A 165 3.60 0.01 -30.74
N PHE A 166 3.34 -1.29 -30.68
CA PHE A 166 3.68 -2.20 -31.77
C PHE A 166 2.73 -2.09 -32.97
N SER A 167 1.45 -1.76 -32.73
CA SER A 167 0.45 -1.62 -33.80
C SER A 167 0.68 -0.41 -34.71
N GLY A 168 1.32 0.65 -34.20
CA GLY A 168 1.68 1.84 -34.98
C GLY A 168 2.64 1.59 -36.15
N LEU A 169 3.33 0.44 -36.17
CA LEU A 169 4.36 0.12 -37.17
C LEU A 169 3.84 -0.61 -38.41
N GLY A 170 2.61 -1.14 -38.41
CA GLY A 170 2.18 -2.10 -39.44
C GLY A 170 0.77 -1.92 -40.00
N ASN A 171 -0.20 -1.43 -39.23
CA ASN A 171 -1.58 -1.36 -39.71
C ASN A 171 -2.43 -0.28 -39.00
N PRO A 172 -2.90 0.78 -39.71
CA PRO A 172 -3.67 1.86 -39.10
C PRO A 172 -5.06 1.43 -38.58
N SER A 173 -5.63 0.32 -39.07
CA SER A 173 -6.90 -0.19 -38.50
C SER A 173 -6.69 -0.88 -37.15
N ALA A 174 -5.58 -1.58 -36.98
CA ALA A 174 -5.21 -2.18 -35.69
C ALA A 174 -5.02 -1.09 -34.63
N THR A 175 -4.30 -0.02 -34.95
CA THR A 175 -4.09 1.11 -34.03
C THR A 175 -5.41 1.76 -33.57
N ARG A 176 -6.45 1.81 -34.41
CA ARG A 176 -7.77 2.33 -34.00
C ARG A 176 -8.49 1.41 -33.00
N VAL A 177 -8.40 0.10 -33.20
CA VAL A 177 -9.00 -0.89 -32.30
C VAL A 177 -8.34 -0.82 -30.92
N GLU A 178 -7.01 -0.79 -30.88
CA GLU A 178 -6.24 -0.67 -29.64
C GLU A 178 -6.58 0.63 -28.88
N ARG A 179 -6.69 1.77 -29.59
CA ARG A 179 -7.11 3.04 -28.96
C ARG A 179 -8.51 2.97 -28.37
N SER A 180 -9.46 2.38 -29.10
CA SER A 180 -10.83 2.20 -28.60
C SER A 180 -10.86 1.35 -27.33
N HIS A 181 -10.03 0.31 -27.25
CA HIS A 181 -9.93 -0.55 -26.08
C HIS A 181 -9.32 0.20 -24.88
N ILE A 182 -8.29 1.03 -25.13
CA ILE A 182 -7.70 1.87 -24.09
C ILE A 182 -8.72 2.90 -23.57
N GLU A 183 -9.48 3.55 -24.46
CA GLU A 183 -10.53 4.49 -24.08
C GLU A 183 -11.63 3.81 -23.24
N GLU A 184 -12.04 2.59 -23.61
CA GLU A 184 -12.98 1.81 -22.81
C GLU A 184 -12.45 1.47 -21.40
N LEU A 185 -11.17 1.08 -21.31
CA LEU A 185 -10.52 0.82 -20.02
C LEU A 185 -10.44 2.08 -19.15
N LEU A 186 -10.10 3.22 -19.74
CA LEU A 186 -10.06 4.50 -19.03
C LEU A 186 -11.43 4.91 -18.51
N LEU A 187 -12.49 4.75 -19.31
CA LEU A 187 -13.88 5.00 -18.89
C LEU A 187 -14.30 4.07 -17.75
N ARG A 188 -13.91 2.79 -17.81
CA ARG A 188 -14.20 1.84 -16.73
C ARG A 188 -13.48 2.21 -15.43
N ILE A 189 -12.23 2.65 -15.53
CA ILE A 189 -11.46 3.14 -14.37
C ILE A 189 -12.07 4.43 -13.82
N GLU A 190 -12.54 5.34 -14.67
CA GLU A 190 -13.27 6.56 -14.27
C GLU A 190 -14.55 6.21 -13.51
N ALA A 191 -15.38 5.29 -14.02
CA ALA A 191 -16.59 4.85 -13.35
C ALA A 191 -16.31 4.22 -11.96
N LEU A 192 -15.26 3.41 -11.85
CA LEU A 192 -14.84 2.83 -10.56
C LEU A 192 -14.28 3.89 -9.61
N ALA A 193 -13.54 4.86 -10.15
CA ALA A 193 -13.02 5.99 -9.41
C ALA A 193 -14.15 6.85 -8.82
N GLU A 194 -15.22 7.08 -9.57
CA GLU A 194 -16.41 7.82 -9.13
C GLU A 194 -17.21 7.03 -8.09
N ALA A 195 -17.46 5.74 -8.33
CA ALA A 195 -18.19 4.87 -7.40
C ALA A 195 -17.47 4.71 -6.05
N SER A 196 -16.14 4.84 -6.04
CA SER A 196 -15.31 4.76 -4.83
C SER A 196 -15.24 6.07 -4.04
N GLN A 197 -15.83 7.17 -4.53
CA GLN A 197 -15.87 8.41 -3.76
C GLN A 197 -16.88 8.26 -2.62
N PRO A 198 -16.47 8.49 -1.36
CA PRO A 198 -17.45 8.70 -0.30
C PRO A 198 -18.23 9.95 -0.71
N GLY A 199 -19.53 9.80 -1.00
CA GLY A 199 -20.39 10.91 -1.38
C GLY A 199 -20.22 12.06 -0.38
N PRO A 200 -20.31 13.33 -0.84
CA PRO A 200 -20.30 14.47 0.07
C PRO A 200 -21.36 14.19 1.13
N SER A 201 -20.90 14.11 2.38
CA SER A 201 -21.72 13.77 3.53
C SER A 201 -23.02 14.55 3.43
N GLU A 202 -24.12 13.83 3.17
CA GLU A 202 -25.46 14.36 3.29
C GLU A 202 -25.55 14.89 4.72
N THR A 203 -25.42 16.21 4.86
CA THR A 203 -25.60 16.93 6.10
C THR A 203 -26.90 16.42 6.70
N PRO A 204 -26.91 15.78 7.88
CA PRO A 204 -28.15 15.34 8.46
C PRO A 204 -29.07 16.55 8.59
N PRO A 205 -30.34 16.47 8.17
CA PRO A 205 -31.25 17.59 8.26
C PRO A 205 -31.25 18.08 9.72
N PRO A 206 -31.22 19.40 9.96
CA PRO A 206 -31.15 19.93 11.31
C PRO A 206 -32.31 19.34 12.08
N ALA A 207 -31.98 18.60 13.15
CA ALA A 207 -32.95 18.05 14.06
C ALA A 207 -33.84 19.21 14.53
N GLN A 208 -35.07 19.26 14.03
CA GLN A 208 -36.09 20.12 14.59
C GLN A 208 -36.36 19.59 15.99
N VAL A 209 -35.67 20.19 16.96
CA VAL A 209 -36.05 20.11 18.36
C VAL A 209 -37.37 20.86 18.47
N ALA A 210 -38.47 20.15 18.23
CA ALA A 210 -39.78 20.59 18.65
C ALA A 210 -39.82 20.51 20.19
N ARG A 211 -39.39 21.61 20.83
CA ARG A 211 -39.80 21.98 22.18
C ARG A 211 -41.26 22.43 22.12
N ALA A 212 -42.15 21.71 22.81
CA ALA A 212 -43.20 22.22 23.69
C ALA A 212 -44.19 21.09 23.99
#